data_AF-A0AAU7DRX4-F1
#
_entry.id   AF-A0AAU7DRX4-F1
#
_cell.length_a   1.000
_cell.length_b   1.000
_cell.length_c   1.000
_cell.angle_alpha   90.00
_cell.angle_beta   90.00
_cell.angle_gamma   90.00
#
_symmetry.space_group_name_H-M   'P 1'
#
loop_
_entity.id
_entity.type
_entity.pdbx_description
1 polymer ?
#
loop_
_entity_poly.entity_id
_entity_poly.type
_entity_poly.pdbx_seq_one_letter_code
_entity_poly.pdbx_strand_id
1 'polypeptide(L)'
;MKLNIKKLLVFAAASALAGSGLLVAGPAVAAGPAAPVTAFSADLCATDGLADHTTEDPKAYVGSSMPDLTLVSGQRLDHYNAGGTVLLYNTSGGAGGGTPNCALYYDNETESPVVEWLYCTDQTSKTCSNIDTNGQLQQDGELVGNLEDKAGNARLTADQEKLISYIIRHDLSVPIDNFMSTVDVITNETSAGRSARQNLVWCVSDPEDFGIPLEYWCGEAMGPEKQALILASMPDEPTLSLSPAESEISVDNTAELTLSTNLVNQPISVSSDSGALALCSPQSDVTFEDGALVISSSTSVTKDIQLCALGEAPGNIHVQATATAIHSDEVSWVQSPGTQEIACQVYAHTSAGASSQLNTAVEIVVSEDTNGNDGNDGNDGNDGNDGENTDGNDGENTDGNDGENTDGNDGENTDGNDGENTDGNDGENTDGNDGENTDGSNGTEDSEELAKTGANGYTAFITSGFMFLGVGAAAVLFTRKKTAQRA
;
A
#
# COMPACT_ATOMS: atom_id res chain seq x y z
N MET A 1 -78.96 -19.09 -36.74
CA MET A 1 -78.15 -20.17 -36.12
C MET A 1 -76.99 -19.49 -35.39
N LYS A 2 -76.88 -19.73 -34.07
CA LYS A 2 -75.82 -19.30 -33.11
C LYS A 2 -74.40 -19.67 -33.59
N LEU A 3 -73.25 -19.15 -33.17
CA LEU A 3 -72.74 -17.99 -32.38
C LEU A 3 -71.19 -18.07 -32.48
N ASN A 4 -70.48 -16.91 -32.39
CA ASN A 4 -69.07 -16.61 -32.05
C ASN A 4 -68.01 -17.70 -31.73
N ILE A 5 -66.74 -17.43 -32.09
CA ILE A 5 -65.57 -17.29 -31.17
C ILE A 5 -64.36 -16.63 -31.89
N LYS A 6 -63.57 -15.89 -31.10
CA LYS A 6 -62.53 -14.88 -31.43
C LYS A 6 -61.14 -15.43 -31.80
N LYS A 7 -60.37 -14.52 -32.40
CA LYS A 7 -58.92 -14.43 -32.71
C LYS A 7 -57.93 -14.95 -31.65
N LEU A 8 -56.78 -15.45 -32.11
CA LEU A 8 -55.47 -15.17 -31.51
C LEU A 8 -54.40 -15.02 -32.62
N LEU A 9 -53.68 -13.90 -32.59
CA LEU A 9 -52.52 -13.57 -33.44
C LEU A 9 -51.25 -14.23 -32.88
N VAL A 10 -50.38 -14.72 -33.75
CA VAL A 10 -48.97 -15.02 -33.46
C VAL A 10 -48.13 -14.01 -34.22
N PHE A 11 -47.39 -13.15 -33.49
CA PHE A 11 -46.39 -12.25 -34.04
C PHE A 11 -45.06 -13.00 -34.15
N ALA A 12 -44.47 -13.03 -35.34
CA ALA A 12 -43.10 -13.44 -35.58
C ALA A 12 -42.20 -12.20 -35.45
N ALA A 13 -41.25 -12.22 -34.51
CA ALA A 13 -40.19 -11.23 -34.42
C ALA A 13 -38.92 -11.81 -35.06
N ALA A 14 -38.34 -11.07 -36.00
CA ALA A 14 -37.09 -11.37 -36.65
C ALA A 14 -35.92 -11.02 -35.71
N SER A 15 -35.14 -12.03 -35.32
CA SER A 15 -33.94 -11.83 -34.50
C SER A 15 -32.74 -11.52 -35.38
N ALA A 16 -32.20 -10.31 -35.24
CA ALA A 16 -30.90 -9.93 -35.77
C ALA A 16 -29.80 -10.65 -34.97
N LEU A 17 -28.87 -11.33 -35.66
CA LEU A 17 -27.64 -11.83 -35.06
C LEU A 17 -26.71 -10.65 -34.76
N ALA A 18 -26.68 -10.20 -33.51
CA ALA A 18 -25.53 -9.51 -32.96
C ALA A 18 -24.56 -10.59 -32.43
N GLY A 19 -23.37 -10.66 -33.00
CA GLY A 19 -22.32 -11.56 -32.54
C GLY A 19 -21.81 -11.12 -31.17
N SER A 20 -22.31 -11.74 -30.11
CA SER A 20 -21.72 -11.66 -28.78
C SER A 20 -20.43 -12.48 -28.77
N GLY A 21 -19.32 -11.86 -29.18
CA GLY A 21 -18.00 -12.33 -28.79
C GLY A 21 -17.85 -12.09 -27.29
N LEU A 22 -18.08 -13.13 -26.49
CA LEU A 22 -17.65 -13.15 -25.10
C LEU A 22 -16.11 -13.13 -25.12
N LEU A 23 -15.52 -11.95 -24.96
CA LEU A 23 -14.13 -11.84 -24.53
C LEU A 23 -14.12 -12.39 -23.11
N VAL A 24 -13.67 -13.63 -22.95
CA VAL A 24 -13.23 -14.13 -21.66
C VAL A 24 -11.98 -13.32 -21.34
N ALA A 25 -12.11 -12.29 -20.51
CA ALA A 25 -10.96 -11.66 -19.89
C ALA A 25 -10.22 -12.76 -19.13
N GLY A 26 -9.06 -13.17 -19.64
CA GLY A 26 -8.09 -13.89 -18.83
C GLY A 26 -7.64 -12.99 -17.67
N PRO A 27 -6.96 -13.54 -16.65
CA PRO A 27 -6.32 -12.69 -15.65
C PRO A 27 -5.47 -11.65 -16.39
N ALA A 28 -5.63 -10.39 -16.00
CA ALA A 28 -4.82 -9.30 -16.54
C ALA A 28 -3.38 -9.57 -16.11
N VAL A 29 -2.58 -10.14 -17.01
CA VAL A 29 -1.12 -10.15 -16.84
C VAL A 29 -0.69 -8.69 -16.84
N ALA A 30 0.13 -8.27 -15.87
CA ALA A 30 0.67 -6.93 -15.87
C ALA A 30 1.31 -6.65 -17.23
N ALA A 31 0.90 -5.57 -17.91
CA ALA A 31 1.44 -5.27 -19.23
C ALA A 31 2.92 -4.90 -19.08
N GLY A 32 3.79 -5.51 -19.86
CA GLY A 32 5.20 -5.12 -19.93
C GLY A 32 5.40 -3.77 -20.64
N PRO A 33 6.66 -3.31 -20.77
CA PRO A 33 6.99 -2.09 -21.48
C PRO A 33 6.32 -2.00 -22.85
N ALA A 34 5.79 -0.83 -23.21
CA ALA A 34 5.11 -0.60 -24.49
C ALA A 34 5.99 -0.95 -25.71
N ALA A 35 7.31 -0.81 -25.56
CA ALA A 35 8.31 -1.34 -26.48
C ALA A 35 9.35 -2.15 -25.69
N PRO A 36 9.77 -3.34 -26.17
CA PRO A 36 10.79 -4.14 -25.50
C PRO A 36 12.07 -3.34 -25.28
N VAL A 37 12.59 -3.36 -24.06
CA VAL A 37 13.84 -2.70 -23.71
C VAL A 37 15.04 -3.62 -23.93
N THR A 38 16.23 -3.04 -24.04
CA THR A 38 17.50 -3.78 -24.08
C THR A 38 17.98 -4.10 -22.66
N ALA A 39 18.98 -4.99 -22.53
CA ALA A 39 19.53 -5.36 -21.23
C ALA A 39 20.00 -4.16 -20.40
N PHE A 40 19.76 -4.22 -19.09
CA PHE A 40 20.06 -3.16 -18.13
C PHE A 40 20.35 -3.76 -16.74
N SER A 41 20.96 -2.97 -15.86
CA SER A 41 21.09 -3.32 -14.44
C SER A 41 19.97 -2.65 -13.65
N ALA A 42 19.24 -3.45 -12.88
CA ALA A 42 18.19 -2.95 -12.00
C ALA A 42 18.78 -2.19 -10.80
N ASP A 43 17.97 -1.32 -10.21
CA ASP A 43 18.27 -0.77 -8.90
C ASP A 43 18.22 -1.85 -7.82
N LEU A 44 18.80 -1.55 -6.65
CA LEU A 44 18.71 -2.44 -5.50
C LEU A 44 17.39 -2.19 -4.79
N CYS A 45 16.74 -3.25 -4.29
CA CYS A 45 15.58 -3.13 -3.39
C CYS A 45 15.92 -2.50 -2.02
N ALA A 46 17.18 -2.13 -1.78
CA ALA A 46 17.61 -1.36 -0.62
C ALA A 46 18.33 -0.11 -1.14
N THR A 47 17.77 1.05 -0.81
CA THR A 47 18.37 2.35 -1.11
C THR A 47 19.33 2.69 0.03
N ASP A 48 20.58 3.01 -0.29
CA ASP A 48 21.61 3.58 0.62
C ASP A 48 22.61 2.63 1.30
N GLY A 49 23.32 1.84 0.49
CA GLY A 49 24.62 1.24 0.87
C GLY A 49 24.53 -0.25 1.21
N LEU A 50 25.69 -0.92 1.30
CA LEU A 50 25.74 -2.39 1.38
C LEU A 50 25.78 -2.92 2.82
N ALA A 51 26.45 -2.24 3.75
CA ALA A 51 26.93 -2.85 4.99
C ALA A 51 25.85 -3.27 6.01
N ASP A 52 24.63 -2.72 5.93
CA ASP A 52 23.50 -3.09 6.81
C ASP A 52 22.25 -3.56 6.03
N HIS A 53 22.34 -3.53 4.70
CA HIS A 53 21.20 -3.81 3.82
C HIS A 53 21.25 -5.24 3.29
N THR A 54 22.38 -5.70 2.74
CA THR A 54 22.59 -7.10 2.34
C THR A 54 23.97 -7.55 2.81
N THR A 55 24.14 -8.82 3.18
CA THR A 55 25.45 -9.32 3.63
C THR A 55 26.43 -9.53 2.48
N GLU A 56 25.92 -9.67 1.25
CA GLU A 56 26.65 -9.84 -0.01
C GLU A 56 26.26 -8.70 -0.96
N ASP A 57 27.17 -8.29 -1.85
CA ASP A 57 26.88 -7.32 -2.91
C ASP A 57 26.27 -8.01 -4.12
N PRO A 58 24.98 -7.75 -4.45
CA PRO A 58 24.34 -8.39 -5.60
C PRO A 58 24.98 -8.02 -6.94
N LYS A 59 25.67 -6.88 -7.04
CA LYS A 59 26.37 -6.43 -8.27
C LYS A 59 27.74 -7.09 -8.44
N ALA A 60 28.27 -7.68 -7.38
CA ALA A 60 29.58 -8.32 -7.34
C ALA A 60 29.53 -9.69 -6.62
N TYR A 61 28.47 -10.45 -6.88
CA TYR A 61 28.23 -11.75 -6.28
C TYR A 61 29.32 -12.76 -6.68
N VAL A 62 29.96 -13.38 -5.67
CA VAL A 62 31.11 -14.28 -5.88
C VAL A 62 30.68 -15.75 -5.94
N GLY A 63 29.42 -16.07 -5.62
CA GLY A 63 28.95 -17.45 -5.44
C GLY A 63 28.49 -18.20 -6.68
N SER A 64 28.46 -17.57 -7.86
CA SER A 64 28.04 -18.22 -9.13
C SER A 64 28.79 -17.62 -10.32
N SER A 65 28.54 -18.14 -11.53
CA SER A 65 29.03 -17.53 -12.77
C SER A 65 28.15 -16.37 -13.26
N MET A 66 27.13 -15.97 -12.49
CA MET A 66 26.38 -14.74 -12.70
C MET A 66 26.81 -13.72 -11.64
N PRO A 67 27.87 -12.93 -11.91
CA PRO A 67 28.46 -12.04 -10.91
C PRO A 67 27.62 -10.79 -10.62
N ASP A 68 26.78 -10.36 -11.57
CA ASP A 68 25.83 -9.27 -11.38
C ASP A 68 24.41 -9.84 -11.40
N LEU A 69 23.84 -10.02 -10.21
CA LEU A 69 22.47 -10.50 -10.01
C LEU A 69 21.42 -9.43 -10.31
N THR A 70 21.82 -8.15 -10.42
CA THR A 70 20.94 -7.04 -10.83
C THR A 70 20.81 -6.94 -12.35
N LEU A 71 21.67 -7.63 -13.10
CA LEU A 71 21.64 -7.61 -14.55
C LEU A 71 20.39 -8.35 -15.10
N VAL A 72 19.55 -7.59 -15.78
CA VAL A 72 18.37 -8.06 -16.51
C VAL A 72 18.78 -8.27 -17.96
N SER A 73 19.10 -9.52 -18.31
CA SER A 73 19.53 -9.92 -19.65
C SER A 73 19.05 -11.34 -19.98
N GLY A 74 19.12 -11.73 -21.24
CA GLY A 74 18.71 -13.07 -21.68
C GLY A 74 17.26 -13.39 -21.29
N GLN A 75 17.03 -14.55 -20.68
CA GLN A 75 15.68 -14.98 -20.29
C GLN A 75 15.01 -14.03 -19.29
N ARG A 76 15.78 -13.39 -18.40
CA ARG A 76 15.24 -12.38 -17.47
C ARG A 76 14.67 -11.18 -18.21
N LEU A 77 15.38 -10.72 -19.24
CA LEU A 77 14.94 -9.62 -20.09
C LEU A 77 13.71 -10.01 -20.93
N ASP A 78 13.70 -11.22 -21.49
CA ASP A 78 12.54 -11.72 -22.22
C ASP A 78 11.30 -11.78 -21.34
N HIS A 79 11.46 -12.22 -20.08
CA HIS A 79 10.36 -12.27 -19.10
C HIS A 79 9.87 -10.87 -18.71
N TYR A 80 10.79 -9.96 -18.39
CA TYR A 80 10.46 -8.56 -18.08
C TYR A 80 9.71 -7.87 -19.23
N ASN A 81 10.20 -8.02 -20.46
CA ASN A 81 9.57 -7.45 -21.66
C ASN A 81 8.19 -8.07 -21.93
N ALA A 82 7.92 -9.28 -21.42
CA ALA A 82 6.61 -9.91 -21.48
C ALA A 82 5.67 -9.48 -20.33
N GLY A 83 6.11 -8.57 -19.45
CA GLY A 83 5.33 -8.10 -18.30
C GLY A 83 5.51 -8.91 -17.02
N GLY A 84 6.46 -9.84 -17.00
CA GLY A 84 6.68 -10.71 -15.86
C GLY A 84 7.59 -10.14 -14.78
N THR A 85 7.38 -10.59 -13.55
CA THR A 85 8.21 -10.26 -12.39
C THR A 85 9.51 -11.06 -12.37
N VAL A 86 10.65 -10.37 -12.40
CA VAL A 86 11.99 -10.96 -12.43
C VAL A 86 12.60 -10.97 -11.03
N LEU A 87 12.88 -12.15 -10.48
CA LEU A 87 13.69 -12.27 -9.26
C LEU A 87 15.15 -11.90 -9.51
N LEU A 88 15.69 -11.03 -8.66
CA LEU A 88 17.05 -10.52 -8.75
C LEU A 88 17.98 -11.26 -7.79
N TYR A 89 17.71 -11.19 -6.48
CA TYR A 89 18.54 -11.74 -5.40
C TYR A 89 17.74 -11.91 -4.10
N ASN A 90 18.27 -12.67 -3.14
CA ASN A 90 17.60 -12.94 -1.85
C ASN A 90 17.92 -11.87 -0.77
N THR A 91 17.35 -12.00 0.42
CA THR A 91 17.57 -11.04 1.53
C THR A 91 19.04 -10.78 1.90
N SER A 92 19.95 -11.75 1.65
CA SER A 92 21.37 -11.64 1.94
C SER A 92 22.18 -11.04 0.78
N GLY A 93 21.55 -10.76 -0.36
CA GLY A 93 22.19 -10.29 -1.59
C GLY A 93 22.69 -11.41 -2.52
N GLY A 94 22.31 -12.66 -2.25
CA GLY A 94 22.81 -13.83 -2.96
C GLY A 94 21.81 -14.46 -3.92
N ALA A 95 22.28 -15.44 -4.70
CA ALA A 95 21.51 -16.20 -5.68
C ALA A 95 20.78 -17.44 -5.11
N GLY A 96 20.91 -17.71 -3.80
CA GLY A 96 20.34 -18.88 -3.14
C GLY A 96 18.89 -18.67 -2.67
N GLY A 97 18.24 -19.74 -2.23
CA GLY A 97 16.83 -19.75 -1.83
C GLY A 97 16.47 -19.04 -0.51
N GLY A 98 17.19 -17.99 -0.12
CA GLY A 98 16.86 -17.17 1.04
C GLY A 98 15.60 -16.33 0.83
N THR A 99 14.95 -15.90 1.91
CA THR A 99 13.70 -15.12 1.87
C THR A 99 13.76 -13.92 2.84
N PRO A 100 13.08 -12.80 2.54
CA PRO A 100 12.35 -12.50 1.28
C PRO A 100 13.31 -12.32 0.09
N ASN A 101 12.76 -12.10 -1.11
CA ASN A 101 13.55 -11.95 -2.35
C ASN A 101 13.29 -10.59 -3.00
N CYS A 102 14.34 -9.94 -3.50
CA CYS A 102 14.25 -8.73 -4.30
C CYS A 102 13.85 -9.10 -5.73
N ALA A 103 12.89 -8.39 -6.28
CA ALA A 103 12.42 -8.56 -7.65
C ALA A 103 12.25 -7.24 -8.37
N LEU A 104 12.10 -7.34 -9.69
CA LEU A 104 11.84 -6.25 -10.60
C LEU A 104 10.62 -6.56 -11.45
N TYR A 105 9.76 -5.57 -11.66
CA TYR A 105 8.68 -5.64 -12.63
C TYR A 105 8.50 -4.27 -13.32
N TYR A 106 7.66 -4.22 -14.34
CA TYR A 106 7.33 -2.97 -15.03
C TYR A 106 6.04 -2.40 -14.43
N ASP A 107 6.11 -1.16 -13.96
CA ASP A 107 4.93 -0.42 -13.53
C ASP A 107 4.38 0.41 -14.69
N ASN A 108 3.10 0.21 -14.99
CA ASN A 108 2.40 0.91 -16.06
C ASN A 108 2.02 2.34 -15.66
N GLU A 109 1.90 2.65 -14.36
CA GLU A 109 1.56 4.00 -13.90
C GLU A 109 2.75 4.94 -14.04
N THR A 110 3.94 4.49 -13.64
CA THR A 110 5.19 5.27 -13.75
C THR A 110 5.96 5.02 -15.04
N GLU A 111 5.47 4.12 -15.90
CA GLU A 111 6.12 3.68 -17.15
C GLU A 111 7.59 3.27 -16.95
N SER A 112 7.92 2.67 -15.80
CA SER A 112 9.29 2.47 -15.35
C SER A 112 9.50 1.12 -14.65
N PRO A 113 10.74 0.60 -14.61
CA PRO A 113 11.08 -0.55 -13.78
C PRO A 113 10.91 -0.20 -12.28
N VAL A 114 10.19 -1.04 -11.54
CA VAL A 114 10.03 -0.94 -10.08
C VAL A 114 10.68 -2.15 -9.43
N VAL A 115 11.51 -1.89 -8.41
CA VAL A 115 12.16 -2.93 -7.61
C VAL A 115 11.51 -3.01 -6.23
N GLU A 116 11.23 -4.22 -5.75
CA GLU A 116 10.61 -4.42 -4.44
C GLU A 116 10.92 -5.79 -3.82
N TRP A 117 10.55 -5.95 -2.55
CA TRP A 117 10.68 -7.21 -1.83
C TRP A 117 9.42 -8.08 -1.94
N LEU A 118 9.62 -9.33 -2.38
CA LEU A 118 8.62 -10.39 -2.44
C LEU A 118 8.71 -11.29 -1.21
N TYR A 119 7.57 -11.49 -0.54
CA TYR A 119 7.44 -12.26 0.69
C TYR A 119 6.75 -13.59 0.44
N CYS A 120 7.35 -14.69 0.88
CA CYS A 120 6.76 -16.01 0.67
C CYS A 120 5.61 -16.29 1.64
N THR A 121 4.61 -17.05 1.20
CA THR A 121 3.39 -17.33 1.98
C THR A 121 3.10 -18.82 2.19
N ASP A 122 4.01 -19.70 1.77
CA ASP A 122 3.83 -21.15 1.85
C ASP A 122 5.02 -21.81 2.52
N GLN A 123 5.15 -21.65 3.84
CA GLN A 123 6.38 -22.00 4.56
C GLN A 123 6.92 -23.41 4.27
N THR A 124 6.04 -24.40 4.07
CA THR A 124 6.39 -25.80 3.83
C THR A 124 6.80 -26.12 2.38
N SER A 125 6.58 -25.19 1.45
CA SER A 125 6.92 -25.32 0.03
C SER A 125 8.32 -24.79 -0.28
N LYS A 126 8.88 -25.17 -1.44
CA LYS A 126 10.21 -24.72 -1.88
C LYS A 126 10.17 -23.27 -2.32
N THR A 127 11.19 -22.49 -2.00
CA THR A 127 11.23 -21.07 -2.40
C THR A 127 11.25 -20.93 -3.91
N CYS A 128 11.99 -21.80 -4.63
CA CYS A 128 12.10 -21.70 -6.09
C CYS A 128 12.71 -20.36 -6.55
N SER A 129 13.54 -19.75 -5.70
CA SER A 129 14.25 -18.51 -6.01
C SER A 129 15.75 -18.69 -6.28
N ASN A 130 16.25 -19.93 -6.33
CA ASN A 130 17.66 -20.11 -6.66
C ASN A 130 17.89 -19.71 -8.12
N ILE A 131 18.92 -18.91 -8.35
CA ILE A 131 19.26 -18.42 -9.68
C ILE A 131 20.47 -19.20 -10.19
N ASP A 132 20.33 -19.77 -11.39
CA ASP A 132 21.41 -20.49 -12.06
C ASP A 132 22.41 -19.55 -12.76
N THR A 133 23.39 -20.14 -13.43
CA THR A 133 24.44 -19.43 -14.15
C THR A 133 23.97 -18.58 -15.34
N ASN A 134 22.77 -18.83 -15.84
CA ASN A 134 22.15 -18.15 -16.97
C ASN A 134 21.03 -17.18 -16.51
N GLY A 135 20.83 -17.01 -15.21
CA GLY A 135 19.78 -16.17 -14.65
C GLY A 135 18.41 -16.83 -14.55
N GLN A 136 18.31 -18.15 -14.77
CA GLN A 136 17.06 -18.91 -14.72
C GLN A 136 16.76 -19.38 -13.30
N LEU A 137 15.46 -19.48 -12.97
CA LEU A 137 15.04 -20.02 -11.68
C LEU A 137 15.16 -21.54 -11.65
N GLN A 138 15.75 -22.04 -10.58
CA GLN A 138 15.88 -23.47 -10.31
C GLN A 138 15.58 -23.79 -8.85
N GLN A 139 15.36 -25.08 -8.58
CA GLN A 139 15.33 -25.64 -7.24
C GLN A 139 16.02 -27.01 -7.30
N ASP A 140 16.97 -27.24 -6.39
CA ASP A 140 17.70 -28.51 -6.29
C ASP A 140 18.35 -28.97 -7.62
N GLY A 141 18.67 -28.03 -8.51
CA GLY A 141 19.28 -28.25 -9.83
C GLY A 141 18.30 -28.42 -10.99
N GLU A 142 16.99 -28.35 -10.74
CA GLU A 142 15.95 -28.43 -11.77
C GLU A 142 15.33 -27.06 -12.04
N LEU A 143 15.09 -26.74 -13.32
CA LEU A 143 14.41 -25.50 -13.71
C LEU A 143 12.93 -25.53 -13.30
N VAL A 144 12.47 -24.47 -12.66
CA VAL A 144 11.12 -24.36 -12.06
C VAL A 144 10.21 -23.39 -12.82
N GLY A 145 10.70 -22.78 -13.90
CA GLY A 145 9.99 -21.77 -14.68
C GLY A 145 10.11 -20.37 -14.07
N ASN A 146 9.68 -19.35 -14.83
CA ASN A 146 9.65 -17.97 -14.34
C ASN A 146 8.47 -17.77 -13.38
N LEU A 147 8.47 -16.65 -12.66
CA LEU A 147 7.30 -16.26 -11.87
C LEU A 147 6.11 -15.97 -12.79
N GLU A 148 4.93 -16.42 -12.37
CA GLU A 148 3.67 -16.17 -13.04
C GLU A 148 2.69 -15.50 -12.08
N ASP A 149 1.95 -14.51 -12.58
CA ASP A 149 0.87 -13.87 -11.83
C ASP A 149 -0.19 -14.89 -11.39
N LYS A 150 -0.64 -14.72 -10.16
CA LYS A 150 -1.74 -15.46 -9.54
C LYS A 150 -2.81 -14.47 -9.11
N ALA A 151 -4.06 -14.90 -9.17
CA ALA A 151 -5.18 -14.10 -8.71
C ALA A 151 -5.24 -13.95 -7.17
N GLY A 152 -4.44 -14.74 -6.45
CA GLY A 152 -4.45 -14.88 -5.00
C GLY A 152 -3.67 -16.12 -4.57
N ASN A 153 -3.64 -16.39 -3.26
CA ASN A 153 -3.15 -17.67 -2.75
C ASN A 153 -4.34 -18.53 -2.28
N ALA A 154 -4.64 -19.60 -3.01
CA ALA A 154 -5.79 -20.47 -2.74
C ALA A 154 -5.75 -21.19 -1.37
N ARG A 155 -4.62 -21.18 -0.66
CA ARG A 155 -4.53 -21.67 0.73
C ARG A 155 -5.00 -20.66 1.77
N LEU A 156 -4.99 -19.37 1.43
CA LEU A 156 -5.26 -18.29 2.36
C LEU A 156 -6.74 -17.92 2.38
N THR A 157 -7.21 -17.48 3.53
CA THR A 157 -8.50 -16.78 3.66
C THR A 157 -8.33 -15.32 3.21
N ALA A 158 -9.44 -14.66 2.89
CA ALA A 158 -9.43 -13.23 2.57
C ALA A 158 -8.79 -12.39 3.70
N ASP A 159 -9.13 -12.67 4.97
CA ASP A 159 -8.53 -12.00 6.12
C ASP A 159 -7.01 -12.19 6.19
N GLN A 160 -6.50 -13.39 5.87
CA GLN A 160 -5.05 -13.64 5.81
C GLN A 160 -4.39 -12.82 4.69
N GLU A 161 -5.01 -12.74 3.51
CA GLU A 161 -4.53 -11.89 2.41
C GLU A 161 -4.50 -10.40 2.81
N LYS A 162 -5.53 -9.90 3.51
CA LYS A 162 -5.55 -8.53 4.04
C LYS A 162 -4.42 -8.27 5.04
N LEU A 163 -4.25 -9.18 6.00
CA LEU A 163 -3.21 -9.08 7.02
C LEU A 163 -1.82 -9.09 6.39
N ILE A 164 -1.58 -9.93 5.38
CA ILE A 164 -0.31 -9.98 4.65
C ILE A 164 -0.11 -8.68 3.85
N SER A 165 -1.12 -8.18 3.16
CA SER A 165 -1.09 -6.86 2.50
C SER A 165 -0.69 -5.75 3.47
N TYR A 166 -1.23 -5.75 4.69
CA TYR A 166 -0.84 -4.80 5.72
C TYR A 166 0.64 -4.95 6.13
N ILE A 167 1.07 -6.18 6.43
CA ILE A 167 2.43 -6.51 6.89
C ILE A 167 3.50 -6.06 5.88
N ILE A 168 3.26 -6.26 4.58
CA ILE A 168 4.27 -5.96 3.57
C ILE A 168 4.38 -4.46 3.23
N ARG A 169 3.38 -3.65 3.61
CA ARG A 169 3.33 -2.20 3.34
C ARG A 169 3.65 -1.32 4.54
N HIS A 170 3.58 -1.84 5.75
CA HIS A 170 3.74 -1.04 6.96
C HIS A 170 4.93 -1.49 7.78
N ASP A 171 5.71 -0.51 8.25
CA ASP A 171 6.72 -0.76 9.27
C ASP A 171 6.04 -1.03 10.61
N LEU A 172 6.40 -2.14 11.25
CA LEU A 172 5.74 -2.62 12.47
C LEU A 172 6.71 -2.67 13.62
N SER A 173 6.45 -1.89 14.67
CA SER A 173 7.14 -2.08 15.94
C SER A 173 6.72 -3.40 16.57
N VAL A 174 7.70 -4.18 17.01
CA VAL A 174 7.45 -5.43 17.75
C VAL A 174 8.06 -5.33 19.15
N PRO A 175 7.31 -5.70 20.19
CA PRO A 175 7.72 -5.46 21.57
C PRO A 175 8.79 -6.44 22.09
N ILE A 176 9.25 -7.40 21.29
CA ILE A 176 10.12 -8.49 21.73
C ILE A 176 11.18 -8.81 20.68
N ASP A 177 12.42 -8.94 21.13
CA ASP A 177 13.52 -9.51 20.37
C ASP A 177 13.12 -10.87 19.77
N ASN A 178 13.21 -11.01 18.45
CA ASN A 178 13.07 -12.32 17.82
C ASN A 178 14.28 -13.17 18.23
N PHE A 179 14.09 -14.48 18.44
CA PHE A 179 15.18 -15.44 18.67
C PHE A 179 16.28 -15.37 17.59
N MET A 180 15.95 -14.83 16.41
CA MET A 180 16.86 -14.65 15.27
C MET A 180 17.52 -13.26 15.18
N SER A 181 17.01 -12.21 15.83
CA SER A 181 17.57 -10.84 15.78
C SER A 181 16.92 -9.87 16.78
N THR A 182 17.71 -8.96 17.36
CA THR A 182 17.22 -7.78 18.10
C THR A 182 16.79 -6.71 17.10
N VAL A 183 15.55 -6.80 16.60
CA VAL A 183 14.97 -5.75 15.74
C VAL A 183 13.79 -5.11 16.46
N ASP A 184 13.87 -3.79 16.65
CA ASP A 184 12.81 -3.01 17.28
C ASP A 184 11.66 -2.71 16.29
N VAL A 185 11.97 -2.73 14.99
CA VAL A 185 11.05 -2.42 13.90
C VAL A 185 11.22 -3.44 12.76
N ILE A 186 10.09 -3.97 12.31
CA ILE A 186 9.98 -4.81 11.13
C ILE A 186 9.89 -3.90 9.91
N THR A 187 10.97 -3.80 9.14
CA THR A 187 11.12 -2.89 7.98
C THR A 187 11.72 -3.61 6.76
N ASN A 188 11.79 -2.91 5.63
CA ASN A 188 12.51 -3.38 4.44
C ASN A 188 13.98 -2.96 4.41
N GLU A 189 14.41 -2.10 5.33
CA GLU A 189 15.72 -1.46 5.34
C GLU A 189 16.86 -2.47 5.53
N THR A 190 16.79 -3.26 6.60
CA THR A 190 17.87 -4.19 6.97
C THR A 190 17.51 -5.64 6.67
N SER A 191 18.52 -6.48 6.45
CA SER A 191 18.31 -7.92 6.27
C SER A 191 17.58 -8.54 7.47
N ALA A 192 17.85 -8.08 8.69
CA ALA A 192 17.19 -8.57 9.90
C ALA A 192 15.72 -8.14 9.96
N GLY A 193 15.43 -6.88 9.64
CA GLY A 193 14.06 -6.35 9.56
C GLY A 193 13.21 -7.11 8.55
N ARG A 194 13.78 -7.41 7.39
CA ARG A 194 13.12 -8.19 6.34
C ARG A 194 12.87 -9.65 6.72
N SER A 195 13.83 -10.29 7.36
CA SER A 195 13.64 -11.66 7.88
C SER A 195 12.55 -11.70 8.97
N ALA A 196 12.49 -10.68 9.84
CA ALA A 196 11.39 -10.55 10.79
C ALA A 196 10.05 -10.32 10.09
N ARG A 197 10.00 -9.51 9.02
CA ARG A 197 8.79 -9.31 8.20
C ARG A 197 8.33 -10.61 7.56
N GLN A 198 9.24 -11.37 6.96
CA GLN A 198 8.96 -12.68 6.38
C GLN A 198 8.42 -13.67 7.43
N ASN A 199 8.96 -13.68 8.63
CA ASN A 199 8.42 -14.49 9.72
C ASN A 199 6.99 -14.06 10.09
N LEU A 200 6.70 -12.76 10.08
CA LEU A 200 5.36 -12.25 10.38
C LEU A 200 4.34 -12.63 9.30
N VAL A 201 4.75 -12.62 8.03
CA VAL A 201 3.94 -13.14 6.92
C VAL A 201 3.60 -14.61 7.18
N TRP A 202 4.59 -15.43 7.55
CA TRP A 202 4.32 -16.84 7.88
C TRP A 202 3.47 -17.01 9.15
N CYS A 203 3.59 -16.13 10.15
CA CYS A 203 2.70 -16.16 11.32
C CYS A 203 1.22 -16.05 10.94
N VAL A 204 0.94 -15.40 9.81
CA VAL A 204 -0.41 -15.27 9.26
C VAL A 204 -0.73 -16.40 8.28
N SER A 205 0.17 -16.73 7.35
CA SER A 205 -0.11 -17.70 6.28
C SER A 205 -0.09 -19.16 6.73
N ASP A 206 0.80 -19.51 7.67
CA ASP A 206 1.06 -20.88 8.13
C ASP A 206 1.06 -20.97 9.67
N PRO A 207 0.01 -20.52 10.38
CA PRO A 207 0.00 -20.38 11.84
C PRO A 207 0.19 -21.71 12.61
N GLU A 208 -0.06 -22.85 11.96
CA GLU A 208 0.02 -24.19 12.55
C GLU A 208 1.36 -24.91 12.28
N ASP A 209 2.22 -24.38 11.39
CA ASP A 209 3.41 -25.09 10.90
C ASP A 209 4.69 -24.77 11.70
N PHE A 210 4.56 -24.08 12.84
CA PHE A 210 5.70 -23.63 13.64
C PHE A 210 6.08 -24.55 14.79
N GLY A 211 7.40 -24.63 15.04
CA GLY A 211 7.95 -25.12 16.31
C GLY A 211 7.92 -24.06 17.43
N ILE A 212 8.19 -24.51 18.67
CA ILE A 212 7.97 -23.76 19.93
C ILE A 212 9.02 -22.67 20.27
N PRO A 213 9.63 -21.96 19.30
CA PRO A 213 9.94 -20.54 19.58
C PRO A 213 9.21 -19.56 18.68
N LEU A 214 8.83 -19.96 17.46
CA LEU A 214 8.18 -19.06 16.50
C LEU A 214 6.68 -18.91 16.81
N GLU A 215 6.02 -19.96 17.30
CA GLU A 215 4.62 -19.89 17.75
C GLU A 215 4.39 -18.82 18.83
N TYR A 216 5.28 -18.77 19.85
CA TYR A 216 5.19 -17.77 20.91
C TYR A 216 5.39 -16.35 20.37
N TRP A 217 6.39 -16.17 19.49
CA TRP A 217 6.65 -14.88 18.88
C TRP A 217 5.48 -14.42 17.99
N CYS A 218 4.87 -15.33 17.22
CA CYS A 218 3.67 -15.02 16.42
C CYS A 218 2.51 -14.53 17.30
N GLY A 219 2.28 -15.17 18.45
CA GLY A 219 1.24 -14.75 19.40
C GLY A 219 1.41 -13.32 19.93
N GLU A 220 2.65 -12.89 20.16
CA GLU A 220 2.96 -11.54 20.66
C GLU A 220 3.05 -10.50 19.53
N ALA A 221 3.67 -10.87 18.40
CA ALA A 221 3.92 -9.95 17.28
C ALA A 221 2.71 -9.75 16.36
N MET A 222 1.85 -10.78 16.23
CA MET A 222 0.65 -10.79 15.37
C MET A 222 -0.46 -11.68 15.97
N GLY A 223 -0.75 -11.50 17.26
CA GLY A 223 -1.84 -12.21 17.94
C GLY A 223 -3.24 -11.79 17.47
N PRO A 224 -4.29 -12.51 17.92
CA PRO A 224 -5.67 -12.28 17.46
C PRO A 224 -6.18 -10.85 17.66
N GLU A 225 -5.81 -10.19 18.76
CA GLU A 225 -6.23 -8.80 19.04
C GLU A 225 -5.62 -7.83 18.02
N LYS A 226 -4.33 -7.98 17.70
CA LYS A 226 -3.65 -7.15 16.70
C LYS A 226 -4.19 -7.42 15.29
N GLN A 227 -4.45 -8.68 14.95
CA GLN A 227 -5.10 -9.03 13.68
C GLN A 227 -6.48 -8.37 13.55
N ALA A 228 -7.31 -8.45 14.60
CA ALA A 228 -8.63 -7.81 14.60
C ALA A 228 -8.54 -6.28 14.42
N LEU A 229 -7.55 -5.63 15.04
CA LEU A 229 -7.32 -4.18 14.87
C LEU A 229 -6.89 -3.82 13.44
N ILE A 230 -6.02 -4.62 12.83
CA ILE A 230 -5.59 -4.42 11.44
C ILE A 230 -6.77 -4.64 10.48
N LEU A 231 -7.52 -5.73 10.64
CA LEU A 231 -8.67 -6.03 9.80
C LEU A 231 -9.75 -4.95 9.90
N ALA A 232 -10.01 -4.43 11.11
CA ALA A 232 -10.92 -3.31 11.30
C ALA A 232 -10.44 -2.01 10.63
N SER A 233 -9.13 -1.86 10.41
CA SER A 233 -8.55 -0.74 9.65
C SER A 233 -8.57 -0.93 8.13
N MET A 234 -9.02 -2.08 7.60
CA MET A 234 -9.03 -2.37 6.16
C MET A 234 -10.42 -2.83 5.68
N PRO A 235 -11.42 -1.91 5.68
CA PRO A 235 -12.77 -2.25 5.22
C PRO A 235 -12.77 -2.64 3.73
N ASP A 236 -13.60 -3.60 3.35
CA ASP A 236 -13.74 -4.03 1.94
C ASP A 236 -14.22 -2.89 1.02
N GLU A 237 -15.10 -2.03 1.54
CA GLU A 237 -15.70 -0.93 0.80
C GLU A 237 -15.54 0.34 1.65
N PRO A 238 -14.47 1.11 1.48
CA PRO A 238 -14.22 2.28 2.29
C PRO A 238 -15.20 3.40 1.92
N THR A 239 -15.74 4.06 2.93
CA THR A 239 -16.77 5.09 2.78
C THR A 239 -16.36 6.34 3.53
N LEU A 240 -16.64 7.49 2.92
CA LEU A 240 -16.49 8.80 3.53
C LEU A 240 -17.58 9.71 2.98
N SER A 241 -18.41 10.23 3.87
CA SER A 241 -19.45 11.20 3.51
C SER A 241 -19.52 12.30 4.55
N LEU A 242 -19.90 13.49 4.11
CA LEU A 242 -20.11 14.66 4.94
C LEU A 242 -21.49 15.23 4.64
N SER A 243 -22.29 15.52 5.66
CA SER A 243 -23.62 16.10 5.51
C SER A 243 -23.88 17.16 6.57
N PRO A 244 -24.29 18.38 6.20
CA PRO A 244 -24.69 19.39 7.18
C PRO A 244 -26.08 19.08 7.75
N ALA A 245 -26.33 19.40 9.01
CA ALA A 245 -27.65 19.33 9.63
C ALA A 245 -28.60 20.37 8.99
N GLU A 246 -28.06 21.56 8.70
CA GLU A 246 -28.76 22.66 8.04
C GLU A 246 -27.86 23.25 6.95
N SER A 247 -28.43 23.56 5.78
CA SER A 247 -27.68 24.17 4.66
C SER A 247 -27.47 25.68 4.83
N GLU A 248 -28.16 26.31 5.79
CA GLU A 248 -28.08 27.74 6.07
C GLU A 248 -28.16 27.97 7.58
N ILE A 249 -27.28 28.83 8.10
CA ILE A 249 -27.26 29.28 9.49
C ILE A 249 -27.13 30.80 9.54
N SER A 250 -27.51 31.41 10.67
CA SER A 250 -27.23 32.84 10.90
C SER A 250 -25.80 33.07 11.39
N VAL A 251 -25.28 34.28 11.20
CA VAL A 251 -24.02 34.73 11.83
C VAL A 251 -24.04 34.47 13.34
N ASP A 252 -22.87 34.11 13.90
CA ASP A 252 -22.64 33.70 15.29
C ASP A 252 -23.32 32.39 15.73
N ASN A 253 -24.03 31.70 14.83
CA ASN A 253 -24.50 30.34 15.07
C ASN A 253 -23.47 29.30 14.61
N THR A 254 -23.62 28.09 15.16
CA THR A 254 -22.77 26.94 14.84
C THR A 254 -23.50 26.03 13.87
N ALA A 255 -22.86 25.72 12.74
CA ALA A 255 -23.32 24.67 11.85
C ALA A 255 -22.84 23.31 12.36
N GLU A 256 -23.75 22.35 12.48
CA GLU A 256 -23.43 20.97 12.79
C GLU A 256 -23.28 20.17 11.48
N LEU A 257 -22.20 19.42 11.35
CA LEU A 257 -21.93 18.52 10.24
C LEU A 257 -21.72 17.11 10.74
N THR A 258 -22.37 16.14 10.10
CA THR A 258 -22.12 14.72 10.33
C THR A 258 -21.13 14.21 9.30
N LEU A 259 -19.95 13.80 9.76
CA LEU A 259 -19.00 13.00 8.99
C LEU A 259 -19.27 11.53 9.29
N SER A 260 -19.64 10.77 8.27
CA SER A 260 -19.88 9.32 8.37
C SER A 260 -18.80 8.56 7.61
N THR A 261 -18.17 7.59 8.26
CA THR A 261 -17.08 6.80 7.65
C THR A 261 -16.92 5.44 8.32
N ASN A 262 -16.34 4.47 7.62
CA ASN A 262 -15.90 3.19 8.18
C ASN A 262 -14.37 3.08 8.30
N LEU A 263 -13.64 4.18 8.10
CA LEU A 263 -12.19 4.22 8.23
C LEU A 263 -11.80 4.26 9.73
N VAL A 264 -11.07 3.25 10.18
CA VAL A 264 -10.55 3.15 11.56
C VAL A 264 -9.03 3.10 11.51
N ASN A 265 -8.35 3.79 12.41
CA ASN A 265 -6.89 3.94 12.47
C ASN A 265 -6.26 4.52 11.19
N GLN A 266 -7.04 5.23 10.38
CA GLN A 266 -6.58 5.93 9.19
C GLN A 266 -6.83 7.44 9.36
N PRO A 267 -5.88 8.30 8.97
CA PRO A 267 -6.07 9.75 9.05
C PRO A 267 -7.06 10.23 7.99
N ILE A 268 -8.02 11.05 8.42
CA ILE A 268 -8.95 11.77 7.56
C ILE A 268 -8.60 13.25 7.68
N SER A 269 -8.17 13.86 6.57
CA SER A 269 -7.92 15.30 6.53
C SER A 269 -9.25 16.02 6.38
N VAL A 270 -9.58 16.88 7.34
CA VAL A 270 -10.79 17.69 7.35
C VAL A 270 -10.39 19.16 7.44
N SER A 271 -10.84 19.96 6.48
CA SER A 271 -10.51 21.38 6.38
C SER A 271 -11.73 22.22 6.09
N SER A 272 -11.70 23.46 6.56
CA SER A 272 -12.66 24.51 6.18
C SER A 272 -11.92 25.68 5.55
N ASP A 273 -12.51 26.30 4.52
CA ASP A 273 -11.99 27.53 3.93
C ASP A 273 -12.21 28.77 4.82
N SER A 274 -13.21 28.69 5.71
CA SER A 274 -13.63 29.74 6.61
C SER A 274 -14.25 29.14 7.89
N GLY A 275 -14.04 29.78 9.03
CA GLY A 275 -14.49 29.26 10.33
C GLY A 275 -13.62 28.11 10.88
N ALA A 276 -13.43 28.11 12.19
CA ALA A 276 -12.73 27.04 12.87
C ALA A 276 -13.61 25.78 12.97
N LEU A 277 -13.03 24.62 12.66
CA LEU A 277 -13.67 23.33 12.87
C LEU A 277 -13.28 22.75 14.23
N ALA A 278 -14.24 22.15 14.90
CA ALA A 278 -14.01 21.37 16.12
C ALA A 278 -14.96 20.18 16.19
N LEU A 279 -14.67 19.22 17.07
CA LEU A 279 -15.67 18.23 17.46
C LEU A 279 -16.77 18.94 18.27
N CYS A 280 -18.04 18.74 17.89
CA CYS A 280 -19.17 19.32 18.64
C CYS A 280 -19.21 18.85 20.10
N SER A 281 -18.75 17.63 20.35
CA SER A 281 -18.54 17.10 21.69
C SER A 281 -17.34 16.14 21.70
N PRO A 282 -16.61 16.04 22.83
CA PRO A 282 -15.51 15.09 22.94
C PRO A 282 -15.99 13.64 22.79
N GLN A 283 -15.29 12.86 21.97
CA GLN A 283 -15.48 11.42 21.84
C GLN A 283 -14.17 10.72 22.22
N SER A 284 -14.22 9.70 23.08
CA SER A 284 -13.00 9.06 23.61
C SER A 284 -12.19 8.28 22.58
N ASP A 285 -12.83 7.94 21.47
CA ASP A 285 -12.31 7.11 20.38
C ASP A 285 -12.17 7.91 19.08
N VAL A 286 -12.22 9.25 19.15
CA VAL A 286 -11.92 10.17 18.05
C VAL A 286 -10.91 11.21 18.53
N THR A 287 -9.83 11.37 17.78
CA THR A 287 -8.89 12.48 17.92
C THR A 287 -9.07 13.40 16.72
N PHE A 288 -9.15 14.71 16.95
CA PHE A 288 -9.18 15.72 15.89
C PHE A 288 -8.22 16.85 16.25
N GLU A 289 -7.07 16.88 15.59
CA GLU A 289 -5.98 17.82 15.86
C GLU A 289 -5.41 18.30 14.52
N ASP A 290 -5.22 19.62 14.38
CA ASP A 290 -4.62 20.25 13.18
C ASP A 290 -5.25 19.80 11.84
N GLY A 291 -6.58 19.61 11.83
CA GLY A 291 -7.31 19.16 10.64
C GLY A 291 -7.19 17.65 10.35
N ALA A 292 -6.46 16.88 11.17
CA ALA A 292 -6.39 15.44 11.06
C ALA A 292 -7.35 14.77 12.06
N LEU A 293 -8.32 14.02 11.53
CA LEU A 293 -9.26 13.22 12.30
C LEU A 293 -8.87 11.74 12.26
N VAL A 294 -8.77 11.09 13.42
CA VAL A 294 -8.46 9.66 13.55
C VAL A 294 -9.45 8.99 14.48
N ILE A 295 -10.01 7.86 14.04
CA ILE A 295 -10.89 7.00 14.84
C ILE A 295 -10.06 5.83 15.37
N SER A 296 -9.87 5.72 16.68
CA SER A 296 -8.98 4.70 17.26
C SER A 296 -9.62 3.31 17.35
N SER A 297 -10.95 3.27 17.43
CA SER A 297 -11.74 2.04 17.39
C SER A 297 -13.18 2.35 17.01
N SER A 298 -13.86 1.37 16.44
CA SER A 298 -15.30 1.42 16.20
C SER A 298 -15.91 0.05 16.47
N THR A 299 -17.08 0.02 17.10
CA THR A 299 -17.90 -1.18 17.25
C THR A 299 -18.98 -1.28 16.19
N SER A 300 -19.11 -0.25 15.35
CA SER A 300 -20.11 -0.13 14.29
C SER A 300 -19.43 -0.22 12.93
N VAL A 301 -20.16 -0.74 11.94
CA VAL A 301 -19.68 -0.84 10.55
C VAL A 301 -19.37 0.54 9.96
N THR A 302 -20.11 1.57 10.37
CA THR A 302 -19.88 2.98 10.04
C THR A 302 -19.98 3.78 11.33
N LYS A 303 -19.19 4.84 11.44
CA LYS A 303 -19.15 5.77 12.58
C LYS A 303 -19.50 7.17 12.13
N ASP A 304 -20.38 7.81 12.89
CA ASP A 304 -20.81 9.20 12.70
C ASP A 304 -20.10 10.10 13.70
N ILE A 305 -19.44 11.14 13.19
CA ILE A 305 -18.73 12.16 13.98
C ILE A 305 -19.39 13.51 13.72
N GLN A 306 -19.76 14.20 14.80
CA GLN A 306 -20.32 15.55 14.71
C GLN A 306 -19.20 16.59 14.78
N LEU A 307 -19.06 17.34 13.69
CA LEU A 307 -18.17 18.48 13.53
C LEU A 307 -18.97 19.76 13.62
N CYS A 308 -18.40 20.76 14.27
CA CYS A 308 -19.01 22.06 14.48
C CYS A 308 -18.16 23.14 13.80
N ALA A 309 -18.81 23.97 12.98
CA ALA A 309 -18.20 25.12 12.31
C ALA A 309 -18.91 26.41 12.76
N LEU A 310 -18.15 27.41 13.21
CA LEU A 310 -18.71 28.70 13.64
C LEU A 310 -18.87 29.65 12.45
N GLY A 311 -20.08 30.17 12.23
CA GLY A 311 -20.37 31.20 11.23
C GLY A 311 -20.00 32.60 11.70
N GLU A 312 -18.71 32.94 11.75
CA GLU A 312 -18.23 34.23 12.25
C GLU A 312 -18.60 35.44 11.37
N ALA A 313 -18.89 35.22 10.08
CA ALA A 313 -19.24 36.28 9.14
C ALA A 313 -20.17 35.75 8.03
N PRO A 314 -20.95 36.64 7.38
CA PRO A 314 -21.76 36.26 6.22
C PRO A 314 -20.90 35.71 5.08
N GLY A 315 -21.38 34.68 4.41
CA GLY A 315 -20.67 34.01 3.32
C GLY A 315 -20.91 32.50 3.31
N ASN A 316 -20.10 31.78 2.56
CA ASN A 316 -20.18 30.32 2.46
C ASN A 316 -19.03 29.72 3.28
N ILE A 317 -19.36 28.71 4.10
CA ILE A 317 -18.38 27.82 4.73
C ILE A 317 -18.27 26.58 3.85
N HIS A 318 -17.11 26.36 3.24
CA HIS A 318 -16.81 25.14 2.49
C HIS A 318 -16.00 24.18 3.35
N VAL A 319 -16.60 23.04 3.70
CA VAL A 319 -15.93 21.99 4.46
C VAL A 319 -15.63 20.82 3.54
N GLN A 320 -14.37 20.41 3.52
CA GLN A 320 -13.90 19.24 2.77
C GLN A 320 -13.35 18.19 3.73
N ALA A 321 -13.61 16.91 3.42
CA ALA A 321 -12.93 15.79 4.04
C ALA A 321 -12.32 14.88 2.97
N THR A 322 -11.05 14.51 3.16
CA THR A 322 -10.32 13.60 2.28
C THR A 322 -9.61 12.51 3.06
N ALA A 323 -9.61 11.28 2.55
CA ALA A 323 -8.88 10.16 3.14
C ALA A 323 -8.29 9.27 2.06
N THR A 324 -7.22 8.57 2.42
CA THR A 324 -6.55 7.59 1.56
C THR A 324 -6.87 6.22 2.13
N ALA A 325 -7.83 5.52 1.52
CA ALA A 325 -8.26 4.24 2.04
C ALA A 325 -7.27 3.14 1.64
N ILE A 326 -6.92 2.33 2.63
CA ILE A 326 -6.09 1.15 2.45
C ILE A 326 -6.95 -0.04 2.02
N HIS A 327 -6.71 -0.57 0.82
CA HIS A 327 -7.39 -1.78 0.35
C HIS A 327 -6.55 -3.05 0.45
N SER A 328 -7.22 -4.19 0.37
CA SER A 328 -6.59 -5.51 0.34
C SER A 328 -6.24 -6.01 -1.06
N ASP A 329 -6.77 -5.42 -2.12
CA ASP A 329 -6.43 -5.74 -3.52
C ASP A 329 -5.11 -5.09 -3.99
N GLU A 330 -4.49 -4.27 -3.16
CA GLU A 330 -3.15 -3.68 -3.35
C GLU A 330 -2.00 -4.69 -3.15
N VAL A 331 -2.30 -5.99 -2.98
CA VAL A 331 -1.31 -7.07 -2.96
C VAL A 331 -1.42 -7.91 -4.22
N SER A 332 -0.28 -8.07 -4.89
CA SER A 332 -0.13 -8.94 -6.05
C SER A 332 0.56 -10.24 -5.65
N TRP A 333 0.26 -11.30 -6.41
CA TRP A 333 0.68 -12.65 -6.10
C TRP A 333 1.40 -13.25 -7.28
N VAL A 334 2.59 -13.80 -7.05
CA VAL A 334 3.38 -14.45 -8.10
C VAL A 334 3.95 -15.78 -7.63
N GLN A 335 4.08 -16.74 -8.54
CA GLN A 335 4.58 -18.07 -8.20
C GLN A 335 5.28 -18.70 -9.40
N SER A 336 6.40 -19.36 -9.15
CA SER A 336 7.04 -20.24 -10.12
C SER A 336 6.19 -21.50 -10.33
N PRO A 337 5.92 -21.96 -11.56
CA PRO A 337 5.05 -23.12 -11.78
C PRO A 337 5.59 -24.42 -11.19
N GLY A 338 6.90 -24.48 -10.92
CA GLY A 338 7.54 -25.63 -10.29
C GLY A 338 7.60 -26.84 -11.21
N THR A 339 7.71 -28.01 -10.61
CA THR A 339 7.66 -29.29 -11.32
C THR A 339 6.66 -30.22 -10.63
N GLN A 340 6.48 -31.45 -11.13
CA GLN A 340 5.63 -32.43 -10.44
C GLN A 340 6.17 -32.82 -9.05
N GLU A 341 7.47 -32.69 -8.83
CA GLU A 341 8.14 -33.04 -7.58
C GLU A 341 8.48 -31.80 -6.73
N ILE A 342 8.41 -30.61 -7.32
CA ILE A 342 8.79 -29.33 -6.70
C ILE A 342 7.58 -28.41 -6.66
N ALA A 343 6.97 -28.32 -5.47
CA ALA A 343 5.95 -27.32 -5.16
C ALA A 343 6.62 -26.01 -4.71
N CYS A 344 6.37 -24.92 -5.44
CA CYS A 344 6.94 -23.61 -5.16
C CYS A 344 6.03 -22.74 -4.29
N GLN A 345 6.61 -21.86 -3.46
CA GLN A 345 5.83 -20.91 -2.66
C GLN A 345 5.18 -19.83 -3.53
N VAL A 346 4.01 -19.36 -3.12
CA VAL A 346 3.41 -18.12 -3.64
C VAL A 346 4.04 -16.95 -2.90
N TYR A 347 4.43 -15.94 -3.66
CA TYR A 347 4.99 -14.69 -3.17
C TYR A 347 3.93 -13.59 -3.18
N ALA A 348 3.82 -12.87 -2.07
CA ALA A 348 3.07 -11.62 -1.95
C ALA A 348 4.01 -10.43 -2.16
N HIS A 349 3.56 -9.44 -2.92
CA HIS A 349 4.26 -8.17 -3.11
C HIS A 349 3.27 -7.03 -3.33
N THR A 350 3.74 -5.79 -3.28
CA THR A 350 2.86 -4.63 -3.45
C THR A 350 2.62 -4.40 -4.94
N SER A 351 1.35 -4.24 -5.34
CA SER A 351 1.07 -3.71 -6.68
C SER A 351 1.26 -2.19 -6.65
N ALA A 352 1.93 -1.63 -7.65
CA ALA A 352 1.74 -0.21 -7.97
C ALA A 352 0.27 -0.02 -8.41
N GLY A 353 -0.44 0.87 -7.72
CA GLY A 353 -1.82 1.22 -8.04
C GLY A 353 -2.87 0.48 -7.21
N ALA A 354 -3.46 1.22 -6.26
CA ALA A 354 -4.90 1.32 -6.00
C ALA A 354 -5.24 1.74 -4.55
N SER A 355 -4.52 2.72 -3.97
CA SER A 355 -5.15 3.41 -2.86
C SER A 355 -6.29 4.28 -3.39
N SER A 356 -7.52 4.00 -2.94
CA SER A 356 -8.65 4.83 -3.34
C SER A 356 -8.66 6.10 -2.48
N GLN A 357 -8.42 7.23 -3.13
CA GLN A 357 -8.68 8.52 -2.50
C GLN A 357 -10.19 8.70 -2.35
N LEU A 358 -10.63 8.93 -1.12
CA LEU A 358 -11.99 9.31 -0.78
C LEU A 358 -12.03 10.81 -0.55
N ASN A 359 -13.03 11.47 -1.12
CA ASN A 359 -13.19 12.92 -1.03
C ASN A 359 -14.66 13.28 -1.03
N THR A 360 -15.06 14.11 -0.07
CA THR A 360 -16.40 14.66 0.09
C THR A 360 -16.28 16.12 0.50
N ALA A 361 -17.24 16.94 0.08
CA ALA A 361 -17.29 18.34 0.48
C ALA A 361 -18.74 18.81 0.59
N VAL A 362 -18.97 19.82 1.42
CA VAL A 362 -20.26 20.45 1.62
C VAL A 362 -20.10 21.95 1.75
N GLU A 363 -21.16 22.67 1.43
CA GLU A 363 -21.25 24.12 1.57
C GLU A 363 -22.38 24.45 2.53
N ILE A 364 -22.13 25.39 3.45
CA ILE A 364 -23.12 25.94 4.37
C ILE A 364 -23.16 27.45 4.17
N VAL A 365 -24.36 28.01 3.99
CA VAL A 365 -24.55 29.45 3.85
C VAL A 365 -24.69 30.09 5.23
N VAL A 366 -23.95 31.17 5.48
CA VAL A 366 -24.08 32.00 6.68
C VAL A 366 -24.76 33.31 6.28
N SER A 367 -25.98 33.52 6.76
CA SER A 367 -26.79 34.71 6.47
C SER A 367 -26.84 35.69 7.65
N GLU A 368 -26.91 36.99 7.34
CA GLU A 368 -27.22 38.00 8.36
C GLU A 368 -28.67 37.80 8.84
N ASP A 369 -28.88 37.78 10.15
CA ASP A 369 -30.23 37.68 10.70
C ASP A 369 -31.02 38.97 10.37
N THR A 370 -31.88 38.93 9.36
CA THR A 370 -32.76 40.05 9.01
C THR A 370 -34.03 40.09 9.87
N ASN A 371 -34.25 39.16 10.80
CA ASN A 371 -35.47 39.09 11.60
C ASN A 371 -35.34 39.86 12.93
N GLY A 372 -35.21 41.17 12.80
CA GLY A 372 -34.98 42.03 13.95
C GLY A 372 -35.67 43.39 13.97
N ASN A 373 -36.72 43.69 13.18
CA ASN A 373 -37.57 44.86 13.50
C ASN A 373 -38.94 44.98 12.78
N ASP A 374 -39.87 44.04 12.98
CA ASP A 374 -41.29 44.29 12.67
C ASP A 374 -42.02 44.69 13.95
N GLY A 375 -41.57 45.82 14.51
CA GLY A 375 -42.19 46.47 15.65
C GLY A 375 -43.63 46.87 15.33
N ASN A 376 -44.57 46.17 15.97
CA ASN A 376 -45.93 46.65 16.19
C ASN A 376 -45.88 48.00 16.92
N ASP A 377 -46.21 49.09 16.23
CA ASP A 377 -46.83 50.28 16.82
C ASP A 377 -47.83 50.87 15.82
N GLY A 378 -49.11 50.73 16.17
CA GLY A 378 -50.20 51.43 15.50
C GLY A 378 -50.27 52.89 15.92
N ASN A 379 -50.71 53.70 14.95
CA ASN A 379 -51.50 54.92 15.13
C ASN A 379 -50.80 56.15 15.72
N ASP A 380 -50.37 57.06 14.83
CA ASP A 380 -50.89 58.43 14.77
C ASP A 380 -50.56 59.08 13.42
N GLY A 381 -51.56 59.77 12.87
CA GLY A 381 -51.60 60.15 11.46
C GLY A 381 -51.00 61.49 11.07
N ASN A 382 -51.09 61.70 9.75
CA ASN A 382 -51.16 62.97 9.02
C ASN A 382 -49.84 63.72 8.75
N ASP A 383 -49.26 63.52 7.56
CA ASP A 383 -49.30 64.46 6.41
C ASP A 383 -48.07 64.32 5.49
N GLY A 384 -48.32 64.09 4.19
CA GLY A 384 -47.37 64.42 3.12
C GLY A 384 -47.22 63.41 1.97
N ASN A 385 -48.17 63.45 1.03
CA ASN A 385 -48.02 63.38 -0.45
C ASN A 385 -46.62 63.06 -1.04
N ASP A 386 -46.43 62.28 -2.10
CA ASP A 386 -47.29 61.97 -3.25
C ASP A 386 -46.92 60.59 -3.82
N GLY A 387 -47.95 59.81 -4.16
CA GLY A 387 -47.80 58.66 -5.04
C GLY A 387 -48.04 59.08 -6.49
N GLU A 388 -47.21 58.57 -7.40
CA GLU A 388 -47.66 58.21 -8.74
C GLU A 388 -47.24 56.78 -9.01
N ASN A 389 -48.28 55.95 -9.18
CA ASN A 389 -48.23 54.57 -9.60
C ASN A 389 -48.57 54.57 -11.10
N THR A 390 -47.82 53.82 -11.89
CA THR A 390 -48.30 53.32 -13.19
C THR A 390 -47.94 51.85 -13.31
N ASP A 391 -48.94 51.03 -12.98
CA ASP A 391 -49.44 49.82 -13.63
C ASP A 391 -48.55 49.10 -14.66
N GLY A 392 -48.45 47.79 -14.45
CA GLY A 392 -47.66 46.86 -15.24
C GLY A 392 -48.37 46.26 -16.45
N ASN A 393 -47.71 45.26 -17.05
CA ASN A 393 -48.40 44.17 -17.74
C ASN A 393 -47.48 42.95 -17.93
N ASP A 394 -48.16 41.80 -18.03
CA ASP A 394 -47.70 40.43 -17.98
C ASP A 394 -46.74 39.95 -19.09
N GLY A 395 -45.92 38.95 -18.71
CA GLY A 395 -45.83 37.64 -19.38
C GLY A 395 -45.01 37.52 -20.67
N GLU A 396 -43.96 36.72 -20.62
CA GLU A 396 -43.95 35.39 -21.27
C GLU A 396 -42.69 34.58 -20.87
N ASN A 397 -42.93 33.33 -20.55
CA ASN A 397 -41.91 32.29 -20.32
C ASN A 397 -41.71 31.58 -21.66
N THR A 398 -40.47 31.32 -22.08
CA THR A 398 -40.18 30.30 -23.11
C THR A 398 -38.81 29.64 -22.91
N ASP A 399 -38.85 28.33 -23.10
CA ASP A 399 -37.88 27.28 -22.76
C ASP A 399 -36.50 27.35 -23.45
N GLY A 400 -35.48 26.92 -22.68
CA GLY A 400 -34.51 25.87 -22.99
C GLY A 400 -33.79 25.80 -24.35
N ASN A 401 -32.45 25.81 -24.31
CA ASN A 401 -31.67 24.78 -25.00
C ASN A 401 -30.23 24.69 -24.47
N ASP A 402 -29.79 23.44 -24.25
CA ASP A 402 -28.39 23.03 -24.03
C ASP A 402 -27.50 23.38 -25.23
N GLY A 403 -26.27 23.80 -24.95
CA GLY A 403 -25.23 24.04 -25.95
C GLY A 403 -23.89 23.47 -25.49
N GLU A 404 -23.50 22.37 -26.12
CA GLU A 404 -22.20 21.71 -26.05
C GLU A 404 -21.04 22.71 -26.27
N ASN A 405 -19.95 22.57 -25.51
CA ASN A 405 -18.74 23.33 -25.74
C ASN A 405 -17.64 22.38 -26.22
N THR A 406 -17.38 22.39 -27.54
CA THR A 406 -16.16 21.85 -28.15
C THR A 406 -15.56 22.88 -29.11
N ASP A 407 -14.24 23.01 -28.99
CA ASP A 407 -13.22 23.47 -29.92
C ASP A 407 -13.26 24.91 -30.48
N GLY A 408 -12.45 25.77 -29.86
CA GLY A 408 -11.95 27.02 -30.45
C GLY A 408 -10.48 26.89 -30.82
N ASN A 409 -10.23 26.63 -32.10
CA ASN A 409 -8.92 26.64 -32.74
C ASN A 409 -8.67 28.06 -33.31
N ASP A 410 -7.77 28.84 -32.71
CA ASP A 410 -7.42 30.18 -33.19
C ASP A 410 -6.00 30.23 -33.78
N GLY A 411 -5.97 30.31 -35.12
CA GLY A 411 -5.41 31.47 -35.81
C GLY A 411 -3.90 31.63 -35.86
N GLU A 412 -3.33 31.13 -36.96
CA GLU A 412 -1.99 31.45 -37.48
C GLU A 412 -1.71 32.97 -37.52
N ASN A 413 -0.51 33.36 -37.07
CA ASN A 413 0.07 34.66 -37.39
C ASN A 413 1.47 34.42 -37.96
N THR A 414 1.67 34.77 -39.23
CA THR A 414 2.93 34.63 -39.96
C THR A 414 3.67 35.97 -40.06
N ASP A 415 5.00 35.84 -40.04
CA ASP A 415 6.07 36.69 -40.60
C ASP A 415 6.64 37.86 -39.80
N GLY A 416 7.95 37.72 -39.52
CA GLY A 416 8.87 38.76 -39.08
C GLY A 416 10.27 38.21 -38.77
N ASN A 417 11.03 37.87 -39.81
CA ASN A 417 12.45 37.49 -39.75
C ASN A 417 13.33 38.76 -39.68
N ASP A 418 14.37 38.76 -38.83
CA ASP A 418 15.59 39.60 -38.80
C ASP A 418 16.09 39.62 -37.33
N GLY A 419 17.34 39.39 -36.94
CA GLY A 419 18.62 39.21 -37.62
C GLY A 419 19.69 39.01 -36.55
N GLU A 420 20.86 38.56 -37.00
CA GLU A 420 22.05 38.17 -36.26
C GLU A 420 22.54 39.17 -35.20
N ASN A 421 23.15 38.66 -34.11
CA ASN A 421 24.23 39.39 -33.46
C ASN A 421 25.31 38.42 -32.92
N THR A 422 26.46 38.50 -33.56
CA THR A 422 27.73 37.88 -33.21
C THR A 422 28.58 38.79 -32.30
N ASP A 423 29.43 38.12 -31.53
CA ASP A 423 30.74 38.53 -30.99
C ASP A 423 30.88 39.49 -29.79
N GLY A 424 31.60 39.00 -28.78
CA GLY A 424 32.17 39.76 -27.67
C GLY A 424 33.04 38.89 -26.76
N ASN A 425 34.35 38.98 -26.95
CA ASN A 425 35.46 38.13 -26.50
C ASN A 425 35.92 38.34 -25.03
N ASP A 426 36.70 37.36 -24.56
CA ASP A 426 37.85 37.40 -23.62
C ASP A 426 37.68 37.55 -22.10
N GLY A 427 38.37 36.64 -21.39
CA GLY A 427 38.77 36.81 -19.99
C GLY A 427 39.35 35.54 -19.35
N GLU A 428 40.60 35.20 -19.70
CA GLU A 428 41.44 34.21 -18.99
C GLU A 428 41.56 34.50 -17.48
N ASN A 429 41.64 33.46 -16.66
CA ASN A 429 42.57 33.48 -15.53
C ASN A 429 43.05 32.07 -15.16
N THR A 430 44.37 31.94 -15.16
CA THR A 430 45.18 30.77 -14.80
C THR A 430 45.71 30.92 -13.36
N ASP A 431 46.38 29.86 -12.89
CA ASP A 431 47.22 29.71 -11.68
C ASP A 431 46.47 29.00 -10.52
N GLY A 432 46.83 27.81 -10.02
CA GLY A 432 48.08 27.05 -10.11
C GLY A 432 48.63 26.82 -8.69
N ASN A 433 48.71 25.57 -8.22
CA ASN A 433 49.86 25.11 -7.43
C ASN A 433 49.91 23.56 -7.27
N ASP A 434 51.05 23.02 -7.64
CA ASP A 434 51.57 21.67 -7.38
C ASP A 434 52.27 21.58 -6.00
N GLY A 435 52.55 20.35 -5.55
CA GLY A 435 53.58 20.00 -4.56
C GLY A 435 53.29 18.69 -3.83
N GLU A 436 53.60 17.53 -4.40
CA GLU A 436 54.82 16.71 -4.19
C GLU A 436 54.97 15.96 -2.83
N ASN A 437 54.76 14.63 -2.93
CA ASN A 437 55.70 13.53 -2.64
C ASN A 437 56.24 13.25 -1.21
N THR A 438 56.09 11.99 -0.74
CA THR A 438 57.22 11.20 -0.18
C THR A 438 56.92 9.70 -0.07
N ASP A 439 57.92 8.93 -0.47
CA ASP A 439 57.99 7.47 -0.58
C ASP A 439 58.50 6.79 0.72
N GLY A 440 58.00 5.58 0.99
CA GLY A 440 58.78 4.41 1.44
C GLY A 440 59.22 4.25 2.91
N SER A 441 58.83 3.13 3.53
CA SER A 441 59.80 2.12 4.03
C SER A 441 59.15 0.78 4.42
N ASN A 442 59.76 -0.31 3.97
CA ASN A 442 59.57 -1.70 4.41
C ASN A 442 60.15 -1.93 5.81
N GLY A 443 59.62 -2.93 6.54
CA GLY A 443 60.23 -3.50 7.75
C GLY A 443 59.37 -4.56 8.44
N THR A 444 59.73 -5.83 8.25
CA THR A 444 59.29 -7.05 8.96
C THR A 444 59.68 -7.08 10.44
N GLU A 445 58.84 -7.62 11.32
CA GLU A 445 59.10 -8.79 12.20
C GLU A 445 58.00 -9.01 13.27
N ASP A 446 57.90 -10.28 13.66
CA ASP A 446 56.92 -10.99 14.50
C ASP A 446 56.71 -10.47 15.93
N SER A 447 55.49 -10.65 16.47
CA SER A 447 55.20 -11.54 17.64
C SER A 447 53.81 -11.26 18.26
N GLU A 448 52.99 -12.32 18.37
CA GLU A 448 52.12 -12.76 19.51
C GLU A 448 51.40 -11.67 20.35
N GLU A 449 50.11 -11.66 20.70
CA GLU A 449 49.13 -12.66 21.15
C GLU A 449 47.84 -11.81 21.39
N LEU A 450 46.61 -12.16 20.95
CA LEU A 450 45.64 -12.97 21.69
C LEU A 450 44.33 -13.03 20.90
N ALA A 451 43.81 -14.23 20.79
CA ALA A 451 42.56 -14.59 20.12
C ALA A 451 41.30 -14.08 20.86
N LYS A 452 40.32 -13.63 20.08
CA LYS A 452 38.89 -13.82 20.40
C LYS A 452 38.20 -14.39 19.17
N THR A 453 38.07 -15.72 19.16
CA THR A 453 37.25 -16.49 18.24
C THR A 453 35.80 -16.51 18.73
N GLY A 454 34.88 -16.16 17.83
CA GLY A 454 33.47 -16.58 17.82
C GLY A 454 33.02 -16.48 16.36
N ALA A 455 33.01 -17.52 15.52
CA ALA A 455 32.25 -18.77 15.59
C ALA A 455 30.73 -18.45 15.55
N ASN A 456 29.89 -18.83 14.57
CA ASN A 456 30.00 -19.79 13.47
C ASN A 456 28.91 -19.49 12.41
N GLY A 457 29.18 -19.85 11.15
CA GLY A 457 28.13 -20.18 10.17
C GLY A 457 27.58 -21.58 10.44
N TYR A 458 26.31 -21.80 10.10
CA TYR A 458 25.71 -23.13 10.03
C TYR A 458 24.78 -23.24 8.82
N THR A 459 25.25 -23.99 7.83
CA THR A 459 24.46 -24.72 6.85
C THR A 459 23.75 -25.89 7.55
N ALA A 460 22.43 -25.88 7.60
CA ALA A 460 21.64 -27.02 8.07
C ALA A 460 21.09 -27.79 6.86
N PHE A 461 21.76 -28.87 6.50
CA PHE A 461 21.18 -29.95 5.72
C PHE A 461 20.18 -30.71 6.61
N ILE A 462 18.91 -30.72 6.23
CA ILE A 462 17.91 -31.60 6.85
C ILE A 462 17.95 -32.93 6.07
N THR A 463 18.61 -33.93 6.64
CA THR A 463 18.40 -35.34 6.24
C THR A 463 17.73 -36.08 7.38
N SER A 464 16.55 -36.61 7.07
CA SER A 464 15.70 -37.49 7.84
C SER A 464 16.46 -38.70 8.39
N GLY A 465 16.23 -39.08 9.65
CA GLY A 465 16.79 -40.31 10.22
C GLY A 465 16.44 -40.54 11.68
N PHE A 466 15.25 -41.10 11.94
CA PHE A 466 14.88 -41.72 13.21
C PHE A 466 15.94 -42.74 13.67
N MET A 467 16.50 -42.58 14.86
CA MET A 467 17.12 -43.69 15.59
C MET A 467 16.90 -43.56 17.11
N PHE A 468 16.08 -44.47 17.63
CA PHE A 468 15.90 -44.71 19.06
C PHE A 468 17.22 -45.11 19.73
N LEU A 469 17.54 -44.50 20.86
CA LEU A 469 18.39 -45.12 21.89
C LEU A 469 17.83 -44.82 23.28
N GLY A 470 17.42 -45.89 23.96
CA GLY A 470 16.94 -45.85 25.33
C GLY A 470 18.05 -45.55 26.33
N VAL A 471 17.69 -44.84 27.39
CA VAL A 471 18.52 -44.68 28.59
C VAL A 471 17.72 -45.15 29.79
N GLY A 472 18.32 -46.08 30.52
CA GLY A 472 17.75 -46.82 31.62
C GLY A 472 17.45 -46.00 32.87
N ALA A 473 16.50 -46.54 33.62
CA ALA A 473 16.08 -46.08 34.93
C ALA A 473 17.17 -46.29 35.99
N ALA A 474 17.44 -45.26 36.78
CA ALA A 474 18.07 -45.37 38.09
C ALA A 474 17.11 -44.81 39.14
N ALA A 475 16.54 -45.70 39.94
CA ALA A 475 15.67 -45.37 41.08
C ALA A 475 16.52 -44.93 42.28
N VAL A 476 16.15 -43.82 42.91
CA VAL A 476 16.59 -43.47 44.27
C VAL A 476 15.38 -43.26 45.16
N LEU A 477 15.22 -44.18 46.10
CA LEU A 477 14.24 -44.23 47.17
C LEU A 477 14.50 -43.14 48.20
N PHE A 478 13.52 -42.26 48.45
CA PHE A 478 13.45 -41.47 49.68
C PHE A 478 12.31 -41.97 50.58
N THR A 479 12.67 -42.65 51.66
CA THR A 479 11.79 -43.05 52.75
C THR A 479 11.44 -41.85 53.63
N ARG A 480 10.17 -41.47 53.72
CA ARG A 480 9.65 -40.60 54.79
C ARG A 480 8.95 -41.45 55.86
N LYS A 481 9.58 -41.56 57.03
CA LYS A 481 8.97 -42.10 58.26
C LYS A 481 7.99 -41.09 58.85
N LYS A 482 6.75 -41.52 59.07
CA LYS A 482 5.74 -40.86 59.90
C LYS A 482 6.14 -40.98 61.38
N THR A 483 6.09 -39.86 62.11
CA THR A 483 5.94 -39.88 63.57
C THR A 483 4.59 -39.25 63.88
N ALA A 484 3.74 -40.02 64.55
CA ALA A 484 2.42 -39.62 65.03
C ALA A 484 2.55 -38.85 66.34
N GLN A 485 1.65 -37.90 66.59
CA GLN A 485 0.95 -37.84 67.87
C GLN A 485 -0.33 -36.99 67.76
N ARG A 486 -1.43 -37.59 68.23
CA ARG A 486 -2.70 -36.95 68.56
C ARG A 486 -2.54 -36.13 69.84
N ALA A 487 -3.02 -34.88 69.84
CA ALA A 487 -3.92 -34.28 70.82
C ALA A 487 -4.37 -32.94 70.26
#